data_AF-A0A699RRQ7-F1
#
_entry.id   AF-A0A699RRQ7-F1
#
_cell.length_a   1.000
_cell.length_b   1.000
_cell.length_c   1.000
_cell.angle_alpha   90.00
_cell.angle_beta   90.00
_cell.angle_gamma   90.00
#
_symmetry.space_group_name_H-M   'P 1'
#
loop_
_entity.id
_entity.type
_entity.pdbx_description
1 polymer ?
#
loop_
_entity_poly.entity_id
_entity_poly.type
_entity_poly.pdbx_seq_one_letter_code
_entity_poly.pdbx_strand_id
1 'polypeptide(L)'
;MTYLKTYARLSAALVLAGLSSCTDLKETVYDRITVENFLQTKDDVYRDFLRTFEHGYNTIQGAPFQLQELSADQLMTPNREGDWFDGGQYARAHYHTWTVQESYIYDTWNLLYQGITLDTNSLQ
;
A
#
# COMPACT_ATOMS: atom_id res chain seq x y z
N MET A 1 15.36 47.67 -46.43
CA MET A 1 15.84 47.55 -45.03
C MET A 1 14.77 47.83 -43.97
N THR A 2 13.64 48.45 -44.33
CA THR A 2 12.54 48.81 -43.42
C THR A 2 11.62 47.63 -43.07
N TYR A 3 11.29 46.77 -44.04
CA TYR A 3 10.44 45.59 -43.84
C TYR A 3 11.04 44.57 -42.86
N LEU A 4 12.35 44.36 -42.89
CA LEU A 4 13.06 43.43 -41.99
C LEU A 4 12.91 43.84 -40.51
N LYS A 5 12.92 45.16 -40.23
CA LYS A 5 12.70 45.69 -38.87
C LYS A 5 11.23 45.54 -38.44
N THR A 6 10.28 45.60 -39.37
CA THR A 6 8.85 45.38 -39.10
C THR A 6 8.57 43.90 -38.80
N TYR A 7 9.16 42.96 -39.55
CA TYR A 7 9.06 41.53 -39.26
C TYR A 7 9.75 41.14 -37.95
N ALA A 8 10.87 41.76 -37.61
CA ALA A 8 11.53 41.58 -36.31
C ALA A 8 10.67 42.06 -35.13
N ARG A 9 9.93 43.16 -35.30
CA ARG A 9 8.99 43.66 -34.27
C ARG A 9 7.75 42.77 -34.12
N LEU A 10 7.20 42.27 -35.23
CA LEU A 10 6.07 41.33 -35.25
C LEU A 10 6.43 39.97 -34.62
N SER A 11 7.62 39.45 -34.90
CA SER A 11 8.10 38.21 -34.28
C SER A 11 8.37 38.37 -32.78
N ALA A 12 8.93 39.50 -32.34
CA ALA A 12 9.10 39.78 -30.91
C ALA A 12 7.76 39.90 -30.17
N ALA A 13 6.75 40.52 -30.77
CA ALA A 13 5.41 40.63 -30.18
C ALA A 13 4.71 39.25 -30.04
N LEU A 14 4.90 38.35 -31.00
CA LEU A 14 4.36 37.00 -30.95
C LEU A 14 5.01 36.14 -29.86
N VAL A 15 6.33 36.32 -29.63
CA VAL A 15 7.05 35.63 -28.56
C VAL A 15 6.61 36.13 -27.17
N LEU A 16 6.41 37.44 -26.99
CA LEU A 16 5.92 37.98 -25.72
C LEU A 16 4.48 37.55 -25.39
N ALA A 17 3.63 37.38 -26.41
CA ALA A 17 2.25 36.89 -26.21
C ALA A 17 2.19 35.41 -25.79
N GLY A 18 3.22 34.62 -26.10
CA GLY A 18 3.34 33.22 -25.66
C GLY A 18 3.74 33.06 -24.19
N LEU A 19 4.24 34.11 -23.54
CA LEU A 19 4.64 34.08 -22.12
C LEU A 19 3.47 34.37 -21.16
N SER A 20 2.33 34.87 -21.67
CA SER A 20 1.08 35.04 -20.93
C SER A 20 0.26 33.74 -20.90
N SER A 21 0.87 32.67 -20.39
CA SER A 21 0.20 31.39 -20.11
C SER A 21 -0.41 31.40 -18.70
N CYS A 22 -1.66 30.94 -18.54
CA CYS A 22 -2.25 30.67 -17.23
C CYS A 22 -1.56 29.45 -16.60
N THR A 23 -0.62 29.67 -15.68
CA THR A 23 0.06 28.59 -14.95
C THR A 23 -0.66 28.18 -13.66
N ASP A 24 -1.83 28.73 -13.36
CA ASP A 24 -2.65 28.30 -12.22
C ASP A 24 -3.61 27.18 -12.66
N LEU A 25 -3.09 25.96 -12.69
CA LEU A 25 -3.89 24.75 -12.91
C LEU A 25 -4.18 24.12 -11.54
N LYS A 26 -5.36 24.40 -11.00
CA LYS A 26 -5.84 23.77 -9.76
C LYS A 26 -6.30 22.35 -10.06
N GLU A 27 -5.50 21.38 -9.64
CA GLU A 27 -5.84 19.96 -9.74
C GLU A 27 -6.84 19.59 -8.64
N THR A 28 -7.99 19.06 -9.05
CA THR A 28 -8.94 18.39 -8.16
C THR A 28 -8.57 16.91 -8.10
N VAL A 29 -8.01 16.48 -6.97
CA VAL A 29 -7.63 15.07 -6.76
C VAL A 29 -8.85 14.29 -6.28
N TYR A 30 -9.37 13.40 -7.13
CA TYR A 30 -10.59 12.63 -6.83
C TYR A 30 -10.30 11.25 -6.23
N ASP A 31 -9.11 10.70 -6.50
CA ASP A 31 -8.70 9.34 -6.14
C ASP A 31 -7.93 9.27 -4.83
N ARG A 32 -7.63 10.41 -4.20
CA ARG A 32 -6.87 10.48 -2.96
C ARG A 32 -7.57 11.35 -1.94
N ILE A 33 -7.49 10.91 -0.70
CA ILE A 33 -7.89 11.72 0.44
C ILE A 33 -6.78 12.75 0.67
N THR A 34 -7.13 14.03 0.52
CA THR A 34 -6.23 15.15 0.85
C THR A 34 -6.43 15.56 2.30
N VAL A 35 -5.49 16.34 2.85
CA VAL A 35 -5.57 16.82 4.25
C VAL A 35 -6.85 17.62 4.48
N GLU A 36 -7.31 18.35 3.46
CA GLU A 36 -8.52 19.18 3.55
C GLU A 36 -9.81 18.35 3.61
N ASN A 37 -9.79 17.12 3.09
CA ASN A 37 -10.95 16.23 3.03
C ASN A 37 -10.82 15.02 3.98
N PHE A 38 -9.81 15.03 4.86
CA PHE A 38 -9.63 13.98 5.86
C PHE A 38 -10.66 14.14 6.98
N LEU A 39 -11.38 13.05 7.30
CA LEU A 39 -12.34 12.93 8.42
C LEU A 39 -13.32 14.11 8.60
N GLN A 40 -14.16 14.37 7.59
CA GLN A 40 -15.09 15.52 7.61
C GLN A 40 -16.42 15.21 8.31
N THR A 41 -16.87 13.95 8.21
CA THR A 41 -18.15 13.51 8.77
C THR A 41 -17.97 12.47 9.87
N LYS A 42 -19.01 12.29 10.68
CA LYS A 42 -19.06 11.25 11.70
C LYS A 42 -18.84 9.85 11.09
N ASP A 43 -19.37 9.61 9.89
CA ASP A 43 -19.23 8.33 9.21
C ASP A 43 -17.80 8.09 8.72
N ASP A 44 -17.05 9.14 8.37
CA ASP A 44 -15.64 9.02 8.01
C ASP A 44 -14.81 8.51 9.20
N VAL A 45 -15.06 9.05 10.39
CA VAL A 45 -14.42 8.60 11.63
C VAL A 45 -14.73 7.13 11.92
N TYR A 46 -15.99 6.72 11.75
CA TYR A 46 -16.36 5.31 11.92
C TYR A 46 -15.67 4.40 10.91
N ARG A 47 -15.60 4.80 9.63
CA ARG A 47 -14.98 4.00 8.57
C ARG A 47 -13.48 3.85 8.80
N ASP A 48 -12.82 4.92 9.21
CA ASP A 48 -11.39 4.88 9.52
C ASP A 48 -11.13 3.96 10.73
N PHE A 49 -11.84 4.17 11.84
CA PHE A 49 -11.71 3.32 13.03
C PHE A 49 -11.98 1.82 12.76
N LEU A 50 -12.99 1.51 11.94
CA LEU A 50 -13.35 0.11 11.63
C LEU A 50 -12.30 -0.60 10.76
N ARG A 51 -11.42 0.13 10.07
CA ARG A 51 -10.38 -0.47 9.22
C ARG A 51 -9.44 -1.37 10.02
N THR A 52 -9.11 -0.98 11.24
CA THR A 52 -8.24 -1.76 12.13
C THR A 52 -8.88 -3.07 12.55
N PHE A 53 -10.19 -3.08 12.83
CA PHE A 53 -10.90 -4.30 13.22
C PHE A 53 -11.04 -5.30 12.07
N GLU A 54 -11.30 -4.80 10.86
CA GLU A 54 -11.30 -5.65 9.67
C GLU A 54 -9.93 -6.28 9.47
N HIS A 55 -8.86 -5.48 9.55
CA HIS A 55 -7.51 -5.98 9.36
C HIS A 55 -7.07 -6.90 10.49
N GLY A 56 -7.63 -6.74 11.69
CA GLY A 56 -7.40 -7.58 12.85
C GLY A 56 -7.67 -9.07 12.59
N TYR A 57 -8.53 -9.42 11.63
CA TYR A 57 -8.73 -10.80 11.21
C TYR A 57 -7.42 -11.47 10.71
N ASN A 58 -6.48 -10.70 10.16
CA ASN A 58 -5.18 -11.21 9.73
C ASN A 58 -4.32 -11.75 10.89
N THR A 59 -4.65 -11.43 12.16
CA THR A 59 -3.92 -11.96 13.32
C THR A 59 -4.14 -13.46 13.55
N ILE A 60 -5.23 -14.03 13.03
CA ILE A 60 -5.65 -15.41 13.28
C ILE A 60 -5.75 -16.29 12.03
N GLN A 61 -5.46 -15.75 10.84
CA GLN A 61 -5.61 -16.45 9.57
C GLN A 61 -4.34 -16.40 8.72
N GLY A 62 -4.25 -17.26 7.70
CA GLY A 62 -3.15 -17.22 6.73
C GLY A 62 -1.78 -17.50 7.35
N ALA A 63 -0.80 -16.63 7.10
CA ALA A 63 0.58 -16.80 7.54
C ALA A 63 0.74 -16.83 9.08
N PRO A 64 0.08 -15.93 9.87
CA PRO A 64 0.09 -16.03 11.33
C PRO A 64 -0.46 -17.35 11.89
N PHE A 65 -1.49 -17.91 11.27
CA PHE A 65 -2.01 -19.22 11.63
C PHE A 65 -0.96 -20.32 11.34
N GLN A 66 -0.37 -20.32 10.15
CA GLN A 66 0.67 -21.29 9.80
C GLN A 66 1.85 -21.24 10.76
N LEU A 67 2.30 -20.03 11.12
CA LEU A 67 3.41 -19.81 12.03
C LEU A 67 3.14 -20.34 13.46
N GLN A 68 1.90 -20.20 13.94
CA GLN A 68 1.53 -20.59 15.31
C GLN A 68 1.16 -22.07 15.43
N GLU A 69 0.48 -22.62 14.41
CA GLU A 69 -0.12 -23.95 14.48
C GLU A 69 0.75 -25.05 13.87
N LEU A 70 1.45 -24.79 12.75
CA LEU A 70 2.22 -25.84 12.06
C LEU A 70 3.55 -26.17 12.75
N SER A 71 4.02 -25.29 13.63
CA SER A 71 5.12 -25.57 14.55
C SER A 71 4.68 -26.32 15.82
N ALA A 72 3.38 -26.50 16.03
CA ALA A 72 2.86 -27.29 17.14
C ALA A 72 2.64 -28.76 16.72
N ASP A 73 2.16 -29.58 17.65
CA ASP A 73 1.92 -31.02 17.48
C ASP A 73 0.46 -31.38 17.18
N GLN A 74 -0.45 -30.40 17.15
CA GLN A 74 -1.89 -30.61 16.99
C GLN A 74 -2.33 -30.74 15.53
N LEU A 75 -1.62 -30.08 14.62
CA LEU A 75 -1.94 -29.99 13.20
C LEU A 75 -0.68 -30.18 12.36
N MET A 76 -0.82 -30.76 11.17
CA MET A 76 0.27 -30.81 10.20
C MET A 76 -0.28 -30.61 8.79
N THR A 77 0.56 -30.06 7.92
CA THR A 77 0.29 -29.99 6.48
C THR A 77 1.19 -30.99 5.76
N PRO A 78 0.69 -32.20 5.46
CA PRO A 78 1.50 -33.22 4.81
C PRO A 78 1.56 -32.97 3.29
N ASN A 79 2.71 -33.29 2.70
CA ASN A 79 2.84 -33.40 1.26
C ASN A 79 2.02 -34.61 0.75
N ARG A 80 1.17 -34.39 -0.24
CA ARG A 80 0.33 -35.43 -0.86
C ARG A 80 0.63 -35.48 -2.36
N GLU A 81 1.48 -36.42 -2.78
CA GLU A 81 1.84 -36.61 -4.19
C GLU A 81 2.39 -35.35 -4.87
N GLY A 82 3.06 -34.48 -4.11
CA GLY A 82 3.60 -33.19 -4.56
C GLY A 82 2.72 -32.00 -4.16
N ASP A 83 1.42 -32.21 -3.91
CA ASP A 83 0.53 -31.19 -3.38
C ASP A 83 0.97 -30.80 -1.95
N TRP A 84 0.92 -29.50 -1.64
CA TRP A 84 1.41 -28.92 -0.38
C TRP A 84 2.87 -29.21 -0.07
N PHE A 85 3.71 -29.51 -1.06
CA PHE A 85 5.15 -29.54 -0.81
C PHE A 85 5.67 -28.13 -0.50
N ASP A 86 5.29 -27.12 -1.30
CA ASP A 86 5.64 -25.70 -1.12
C ASP A 86 7.11 -25.49 -0.72
N GLY A 87 8.01 -26.14 -1.46
CA GLY A 87 9.45 -26.08 -1.21
C GLY A 87 9.90 -26.70 0.11
N GLY A 88 9.05 -27.51 0.76
CA GLY A 88 9.27 -28.14 2.06
C GLY A 88 8.94 -27.26 3.27
N GLN A 89 8.29 -26.11 3.09
CA GLN A 89 8.11 -25.11 4.16
C GLN A 89 7.33 -25.64 5.37
N TYR A 90 6.25 -26.41 5.15
CA TYR A 90 5.44 -26.93 6.24
C TYR A 90 6.16 -28.03 7.03
N ALA A 91 6.93 -28.88 6.35
CA ALA A 91 7.78 -29.86 7.02
C ALA A 91 8.83 -29.16 7.88
N ARG A 92 9.47 -28.10 7.37
CA ARG A 92 10.43 -27.31 8.16
C ARG A 92 9.78 -26.59 9.34
N ALA A 93 8.54 -26.11 9.18
CA ALA A 93 7.77 -25.53 10.29
C ALA A 93 7.58 -26.56 11.41
N HIS A 94 7.11 -27.77 11.07
CA HIS A 94 6.85 -28.84 12.04
C HIS A 94 8.12 -29.40 12.69
N TYR A 95 9.20 -29.53 11.93
CA TYR A 95 10.49 -30.01 12.46
C TYR A 95 11.34 -28.90 13.10
N HIS A 96 10.83 -27.67 13.19
CA HIS A 96 11.57 -26.50 13.70
C HIS A 96 12.93 -26.27 13.00
N THR A 97 12.98 -26.51 11.69
CA THR A 97 14.18 -26.31 10.85
C THR A 97 13.98 -25.19 9.83
N TRP A 98 13.22 -24.16 10.18
CA TRP A 98 12.95 -23.00 9.31
C TRP A 98 14.22 -22.23 8.95
N THR A 99 14.18 -21.57 7.80
CA THR A 99 15.26 -20.73 7.28
C THR A 99 14.87 -19.24 7.34
N VAL A 100 15.79 -18.35 6.98
CA VAL A 100 15.46 -16.92 6.87
C VAL A 100 14.64 -16.59 5.61
N GLN A 101 14.40 -17.59 4.75
CA GLN A 101 13.66 -17.45 3.50
C GLN A 101 12.19 -17.90 3.61
N GLU A 102 11.69 -18.25 4.79
CA GLU A 102 10.29 -18.65 4.94
C GLU A 102 9.34 -17.46 4.73
N SER A 103 8.48 -17.54 3.72
CA SER A 103 7.50 -16.49 3.40
C SER A 103 6.50 -16.26 4.52
N TYR A 104 6.00 -17.32 5.16
CA TYR A 104 5.02 -17.20 6.24
C TYR A 104 5.55 -16.43 7.47
N ILE A 105 6.86 -16.45 7.72
CA ILE A 105 7.47 -15.63 8.79
C ILE A 105 7.46 -14.16 8.37
N TYR A 106 7.92 -13.86 7.15
CA TYR A 106 7.95 -12.51 6.58
C TYR A 106 6.55 -11.90 6.47
N ASP A 107 5.58 -12.66 5.99
CA ASP A 107 4.19 -12.22 5.81
C ASP A 107 3.52 -11.97 7.16
N THR A 108 3.75 -12.82 8.15
CA THR A 108 3.25 -12.61 9.52
C THR A 108 3.74 -11.29 10.09
N TRP A 109 5.04 -11.00 9.95
CA TRP A 109 5.60 -9.73 10.41
C TRP A 109 4.90 -8.54 9.74
N ASN A 110 4.82 -8.55 8.40
CA ASN A 110 4.22 -7.42 7.67
C ASN A 110 2.74 -7.24 7.97
N LEU A 111 1.96 -8.33 8.08
CA LEU A 111 0.54 -8.26 8.38
C LEU A 111 0.27 -7.65 9.75
N LEU A 112 1.05 -8.03 10.76
CA LEU A 112 0.91 -7.50 12.12
C LEU A 112 1.32 -6.02 12.19
N TYR A 113 2.43 -5.64 11.56
CA TYR A 113 2.86 -4.23 11.53
C TYR A 113 1.94 -3.33 10.70
N GLN A 114 1.33 -3.87 9.64
CA GLN A 114 0.28 -3.17 8.91
C GLN A 114 -0.91 -2.88 9.83
N GLY A 115 -1.33 -3.84 10.65
CA GLY A 115 -2.38 -3.65 11.64
C GLY A 115 -2.04 -2.54 12.64
N ILE A 116 -0.83 -2.54 13.19
CA ILE A 116 -0.35 -1.49 14.10
C ILE A 116 -0.36 -0.12 13.43
N THR A 117 0.03 -0.06 12.15
CA THR A 117 0.03 1.20 11.38
C THR A 117 -1.40 1.72 11.17
N LEU A 118 -2.34 0.84 10.83
CA LEU A 118 -3.75 1.20 10.68
C LEU A 118 -4.34 1.70 12.01
N ASP A 119 -4.05 1.02 13.12
CA ASP A 119 -4.49 1.44 14.46
C ASP A 119 -3.93 2.81 14.83
N THR A 120 -2.64 3.03 14.58
CA THR A 120 -1.98 4.32 14.85
C THR A 120 -2.59 5.44 14.02
N ASN A 121 -2.91 5.18 12.74
CA ASN A 121 -3.54 6.17 11.88
C ASN A 121 -4.95 6.54 12.34
N SER A 122 -5.70 5.60 12.90
CA SER A 122 -7.05 5.85 13.43
C SER A 122 -7.09 6.60 14.76
N LEU A 123 -5.96 6.69 15.45
CA LEU A 123 -5.85 7.40 16.73
C LEU A 123 -5.33 8.85 16.58
N GLN A 124 -4.76 9.20 15.42
CA GLN A 124 -4.17 10.52 15.14
C GLN A 124 -5.19 11.48 14.55
#